data_AF-A0A538BX65-F1
#
_entry.id   AF-A0A538BX65-F1
#
_cell.length_a   1.000
_cell.length_b   1.000
_cell.length_c   1.000
_cell.angle_alpha   90.00
_cell.angle_beta   90.00
_cell.angle_gamma   90.00
#
_symmetry.space_group_name_H-M   'P 1'
#
loop_
_entity.id
_entity.type
_entity.pdbx_description
1 polymer ?
#
loop_
_entity_poly.entity_id
_entity_poly.type
_entity_poly.pdbx_seq_one_letter_code
_entity_poly.pdbx_strand_id
1 'polypeptide(L)'
;MRSADPLQSDPVEAVQGSRPAEPAGDQGKLASRVVAEVMAALAYGERCGAERSERSVALAPDGRSRTEQQHVASRERKNFELIDARFRELGDDSLIELFQPYFDAFFTHTEPSNWVEAQTFHYVGDALVSDFADALIPLLDRVSAEVVRGALGNREDQETF
;
A
#
# COMPACT_ATOMS: atom_id res chain seq x y z
N MET A 1 -9.94 73.29 29.98
CA MET A 1 -10.46 71.93 30.20
C MET A 1 -10.17 71.15 28.92
N ARG A 2 -9.41 70.05 29.01
CA ARG A 2 -8.81 69.32 27.89
C ARG A 2 -9.87 68.54 27.09
N SER A 3 -9.68 68.51 25.77
CA SER A 3 -10.34 67.64 24.79
C SER A 3 -10.16 66.14 25.08
N ALA A 4 -11.10 65.32 24.64
CA ALA A 4 -10.82 64.00 24.05
C ALA A 4 -12.04 63.49 23.24
N ASP A 5 -11.77 63.26 21.96
CA ASP A 5 -12.56 62.58 20.91
C ASP A 5 -12.70 61.07 21.20
N PRO A 6 -13.65 60.36 20.56
CA PRO A 6 -13.94 58.96 20.83
C PRO A 6 -12.92 58.02 20.18
N LEU A 7 -12.74 56.88 20.85
CA LEU A 7 -11.98 55.69 20.46
C LEU A 7 -11.97 55.43 18.94
N GLN A 8 -10.85 55.77 18.30
CA GLN A 8 -10.49 55.28 16.98
C GLN A 8 -9.57 54.07 17.20
N SER A 9 -10.11 52.87 16.98
CA SER A 9 -9.36 51.63 17.02
C SER A 9 -8.53 51.51 15.74
N ASP A 10 -7.20 51.50 15.89
CA ASP A 10 -6.28 51.21 14.78
C ASP A 10 -6.50 49.79 14.25
N PRO A 11 -6.46 49.58 12.91
CA PRO A 11 -6.47 48.24 12.36
C PRO A 11 -5.11 47.58 12.63
N VAL A 12 -5.15 46.39 13.25
CA VAL A 12 -3.97 45.54 13.39
C VAL A 12 -3.59 45.05 11.99
N GLU A 13 -2.52 45.61 11.43
CA GLU A 13 -1.91 45.14 10.20
C GLU A 13 -1.45 43.69 10.41
N ALA A 14 -2.16 42.75 9.78
CA ALA A 14 -1.73 41.38 9.71
C ALA A 14 -0.45 41.35 8.88
N VAL A 15 0.70 41.23 9.55
CA VAL A 15 1.97 40.88 8.91
C VAL A 15 1.81 39.48 8.32
N GLN A 16 1.38 39.42 7.07
CA GLN A 16 1.56 38.26 6.21
C GLN A 16 3.05 38.16 5.91
N GLY A 17 3.78 37.55 6.84
CA GLY A 17 5.13 37.07 6.58
C GLY A 17 5.04 36.05 5.44
N SER A 18 5.45 36.45 4.24
CA SER A 18 5.65 35.53 3.13
C SER A 18 6.60 34.43 3.57
N ARG A 19 6.05 33.25 3.83
CA ARG A 19 6.83 32.04 4.07
C ARG A 19 7.70 31.84 2.83
N PRO A 20 9.04 31.71 2.96
CA PRO A 20 9.87 31.46 1.80
C PRO A 20 9.34 30.24 1.07
N ALA A 21 9.14 30.36 -0.25
CA ALA A 21 8.74 29.23 -1.08
C ALA A 21 9.84 28.17 -0.95
N GLU A 22 9.52 27.06 -0.29
CA GLU A 22 10.40 25.89 -0.28
C GLU A 22 10.69 25.50 -1.73
N PRO A 23 11.95 25.15 -2.06
CA PRO A 23 12.30 24.81 -3.42
C PRO A 23 11.53 23.57 -3.83
N ALA A 24 10.56 23.74 -4.75
CA ALA A 24 9.68 22.68 -5.26
C ALA A 24 10.44 21.43 -5.76
N GLY A 25 11.73 21.58 -6.12
CA GLY A 25 12.59 20.49 -6.55
C GLY A 25 13.01 19.49 -5.46
N ASP A 26 13.05 19.88 -4.19
CA ASP A 26 13.39 18.97 -3.08
C ASP A 26 12.17 18.16 -2.62
N GLN A 27 11.01 18.84 -2.54
CA GLN A 27 9.72 18.21 -2.28
C GLN A 27 9.34 17.18 -3.36
N GLY A 28 9.57 17.49 -4.64
CA GLY A 28 9.31 16.56 -5.74
C GLY A 28 10.18 15.30 -5.68
N LYS A 29 11.46 15.43 -5.32
CA LYS A 29 12.36 14.29 -5.14
C LYS A 29 11.98 13.44 -3.92
N LEU A 30 11.61 14.09 -2.82
CA LEU A 30 11.12 13.41 -1.63
C LEU A 30 9.83 12.63 -1.94
N ALA A 31 8.88 13.24 -2.64
CA ALA A 31 7.65 12.57 -3.06
C ALA A 31 7.92 11.34 -3.94
N SER A 32 8.79 11.46 -4.95
CA SER A 32 9.17 10.31 -5.79
C SER A 32 9.85 9.20 -5.00
N ARG A 33 10.70 9.55 -4.02
CA ARG A 33 11.33 8.56 -3.14
C ARG A 33 10.32 7.86 -2.24
N VAL A 34 9.38 8.58 -1.65
CA VAL A 34 8.32 7.99 -0.82
C VAL A 34 7.46 7.02 -1.65
N VAL A 35 7.11 7.37 -2.88
CA VAL A 35 6.39 6.45 -3.78
C VAL A 35 7.22 5.19 -4.06
N ALA A 36 8.52 5.31 -4.30
CA ALA A 36 9.40 4.16 -4.50
C ALA A 36 9.48 3.26 -3.25
N GLU A 37 9.54 3.85 -2.05
CA GLU A 37 9.53 3.11 -0.78
C GLU A 37 8.20 2.37 -0.56
N VAL A 38 7.05 3.01 -0.83
CA VAL A 38 5.74 2.35 -0.77
C VAL A 38 5.66 1.19 -1.76
N MET A 39 6.11 1.39 -3.01
CA MET A 39 6.11 0.34 -4.02
C MET A 39 7.06 -0.82 -3.65
N ALA A 40 8.18 -0.55 -2.99
CA ALA A 40 9.08 -1.59 -2.48
C ALA A 40 8.41 -2.44 -1.40
N ALA A 41 7.70 -1.80 -0.45
CA ALA A 41 6.95 -2.49 0.59
C ALA A 41 5.85 -3.39 -0.01
N LEU A 42 5.09 -2.85 -0.98
CA LEU A 42 4.05 -3.62 -1.68
C LEU A 42 4.66 -4.78 -2.47
N ALA A 43 5.76 -4.58 -3.20
CA ALA A 43 6.40 -5.63 -3.98
C ALA A 43 6.85 -6.80 -3.09
N TYR A 44 7.47 -6.49 -1.94
CA TYR A 44 7.88 -7.54 -1.00
C TYR A 44 6.69 -8.24 -0.35
N GLY A 45 5.69 -7.49 0.12
CA GLY A 45 4.47 -8.04 0.73
C GLY A 45 3.69 -8.95 -0.22
N GLU A 46 3.47 -8.51 -1.46
CA GLU A 46 2.79 -9.29 -2.50
C GLU A 46 3.58 -10.53 -2.90
N ARG A 47 4.92 -10.48 -2.87
CA ARG A 47 5.74 -11.67 -3.08
C ARG A 47 5.44 -12.73 -2.04
N CYS A 48 5.45 -12.34 -0.76
CA CYS A 48 5.15 -13.22 0.35
C CYS A 48 3.69 -13.73 0.30
N GLY A 49 2.73 -12.86 -0.06
CA GLY A 49 1.33 -13.21 -0.24
C GLY A 49 1.13 -14.28 -1.32
N ALA A 50 1.74 -14.09 -2.49
CA ALA A 50 1.70 -15.07 -3.58
C ALA A 50 2.33 -16.42 -3.19
N GLU A 51 3.50 -16.43 -2.56
CA GLU A 51 4.13 -17.66 -2.07
C GLU A 51 3.28 -18.38 -1.02
N ARG A 52 2.59 -17.62 -0.16
CA ARG A 52 1.64 -18.16 0.81
C ARG A 52 0.43 -18.78 0.11
N SER A 53 -0.11 -18.11 -0.90
CA SER A 53 -1.27 -18.58 -1.66
C SER A 53 -0.95 -19.88 -2.41
N GLU A 54 0.23 -19.96 -3.03
CA GLU A 54 0.73 -21.18 -3.68
C GLU A 54 0.83 -22.35 -2.69
N ARG A 55 1.42 -22.12 -1.50
CA ARG A 55 1.51 -23.15 -0.44
C ARG A 55 0.13 -23.61 0.04
N SER A 56 -0.84 -22.70 0.11
CA SER A 56 -2.20 -22.97 0.59
C SER A 56 -2.97 -23.95 -0.30
N VAL A 57 -2.58 -24.11 -1.58
CA VAL A 57 -3.16 -25.12 -2.49
C VAL A 57 -3.06 -26.53 -1.90
N ALA A 58 -1.96 -26.84 -1.21
CA ALA A 58 -1.75 -28.16 -0.61
C ALA A 58 -2.74 -28.45 0.54
N LEU A 59 -3.23 -27.40 1.20
CA LEU A 59 -4.12 -27.49 2.36
C LEU A 59 -5.59 -27.76 1.97
N ALA A 60 -5.95 -27.62 0.69
CA ALA A 60 -7.33 -27.79 0.24
C ALA A 60 -7.92 -29.18 0.56
N PRO A 61 -9.15 -29.25 1.13
CA PRO A 61 -9.75 -30.49 1.63
C PRO A 61 -10.27 -31.40 0.50
N ASP A 62 -10.55 -30.84 -0.67
CA ASP A 62 -11.11 -31.55 -1.81
C ASP A 62 -10.59 -30.97 -3.14
N GLY A 63 -10.95 -31.63 -4.25
CA GLY A 63 -10.50 -31.25 -5.59
C GLY A 63 -11.04 -29.90 -6.07
N ARG A 64 -12.27 -29.53 -5.71
CA ARG A 64 -12.88 -28.27 -6.10
C ARG A 64 -12.17 -27.11 -5.41
N SER A 65 -12.06 -27.17 -4.08
CA SER A 65 -11.37 -26.15 -3.27
C SER A 65 -9.91 -25.97 -3.69
N ARG A 66 -9.25 -27.05 -4.12
CA ARG A 66 -7.87 -27.01 -4.65
C ARG A 66 -7.78 -26.23 -5.95
N THR A 67 -8.71 -26.46 -6.88
CA THR A 67 -8.75 -25.74 -8.16
C THR A 67 -8.99 -24.25 -7.95
N GLU A 68 -9.92 -23.88 -7.06
CA GLU A 68 -10.15 -22.46 -6.73
C GLU A 68 -8.91 -21.82 -6.10
N GLN A 69 -8.26 -22.48 -5.14
CA GLN A 69 -7.02 -21.96 -4.55
C GLN A 69 -5.88 -21.82 -5.57
N GLN A 70 -5.81 -22.67 -6.60
CA GLN A 70 -4.84 -22.53 -7.68
C GLN A 70 -5.12 -21.29 -8.55
N HIS A 71 -6.39 -20.96 -8.77
CA HIS A 71 -6.78 -19.72 -9.44
C HIS A 71 -6.38 -18.50 -8.62
N VAL A 72 -6.58 -18.53 -7.30
CA VAL A 72 -6.10 -17.48 -6.39
C VAL A 72 -4.59 -17.34 -6.46
N ALA A 73 -3.84 -18.43 -6.27
CA ALA A 73 -2.37 -18.40 -6.32
C ALA A 73 -1.85 -17.81 -7.65
N SER A 74 -2.48 -18.19 -8.76
CA SER A 74 -2.16 -17.66 -10.09
C SER A 74 -2.43 -16.16 -10.22
N ARG A 75 -3.48 -15.65 -9.57
CA ARG A 75 -3.79 -14.20 -9.53
C ARG A 75 -2.79 -13.45 -8.65
N GLU A 76 -2.55 -13.91 -7.42
CA GLU A 76 -1.57 -13.29 -6.52
C GLU A 76 -0.18 -13.23 -7.16
N ARG A 77 0.20 -14.28 -7.92
CA ARG A 77 1.47 -14.26 -8.64
C ARG A 77 1.55 -13.12 -9.65
N LYS A 78 0.50 -12.92 -10.45
CA LYS A 78 0.41 -11.84 -11.44
C LYS A 78 0.37 -10.45 -10.78
N ASN A 79 -0.33 -10.33 -9.66
CA ASN A 79 -0.40 -9.09 -8.88
C ASN A 79 0.99 -8.67 -8.42
N PHE A 80 1.74 -9.61 -7.82
CA PHE A 80 3.14 -9.38 -7.47
C PHE A 80 3.98 -8.96 -8.68
N GLU A 81 3.89 -9.69 -9.80
CA GLU A 81 4.71 -9.38 -10.98
C GLU A 81 4.47 -7.96 -11.49
N LEU A 82 3.22 -7.50 -11.46
CA LEU A 82 2.85 -6.13 -11.86
C LEU A 82 3.43 -5.08 -10.91
N ILE A 83 3.30 -5.31 -9.59
CA ILE A 83 3.80 -4.41 -8.55
C ILE A 83 5.33 -4.35 -8.58
N ASP A 84 6.01 -5.50 -8.68
CA ASP A 84 7.47 -5.59 -8.75
C ASP A 84 7.99 -4.90 -10.01
N ALA A 85 7.37 -5.14 -11.17
CA ALA A 85 7.75 -4.45 -12.41
C ALA A 85 7.71 -2.92 -12.26
N ARG A 86 6.65 -2.38 -11.64
CA ARG A 86 6.56 -0.94 -11.38
C ARG A 86 7.58 -0.46 -10.36
N PHE A 87 7.82 -1.22 -9.30
CA PHE A 87 8.85 -0.91 -8.31
C PHE A 87 10.25 -0.83 -8.95
N ARG A 88 10.59 -1.76 -9.84
CA ARG A 88 11.89 -1.79 -10.55
C ARG A 88 12.14 -0.59 -11.46
N GLU A 89 11.10 0.13 -11.86
CA GLU A 89 11.23 1.41 -12.57
C GLU A 89 11.55 2.59 -11.64
N LEU A 90 11.22 2.46 -10.35
CA LEU A 90 11.26 3.54 -9.36
C LEU A 90 12.45 3.45 -8.40
N GLY A 91 12.92 2.24 -8.11
CA GLY A 91 13.97 2.01 -7.12
C GLY A 91 14.73 0.71 -7.32
N ASP A 92 15.57 0.41 -6.35
CA ASP A 92 16.40 -0.79 -6.30
C ASP A 92 16.17 -1.58 -5.01
N ASP A 93 16.76 -2.78 -4.94
CA ASP A 93 16.55 -3.73 -3.85
C ASP A 93 16.92 -3.18 -2.46
N SER A 94 17.70 -2.10 -2.35
CA SER A 94 17.97 -1.47 -1.05
C SER A 94 16.71 -0.91 -0.39
N LEU A 95 15.69 -0.54 -1.17
CA LEU A 95 14.39 -0.11 -0.62
C LEU A 95 13.58 -1.28 -0.09
N ILE A 96 13.74 -2.49 -0.65
CA ILE A 96 13.09 -3.71 -0.15
C ILE A 96 13.65 -4.06 1.24
N GLU A 97 14.98 -3.94 1.40
CA GLU A 97 15.66 -4.27 2.66
C GLU A 97 15.12 -3.48 3.86
N LEU A 98 14.55 -2.29 3.64
CA LEU A 98 13.90 -1.48 4.68
C LEU A 98 12.66 -2.14 5.27
N PHE A 99 11.91 -2.91 4.47
CA PHE A 99 10.61 -3.48 4.85
C PHE A 99 10.66 -4.98 5.11
N GLN A 100 11.62 -5.67 4.49
CA GLN A 100 11.75 -7.12 4.55
C GLN A 100 11.63 -7.70 5.97
N PRO A 101 12.35 -7.22 7.01
CA PRO A 101 12.29 -7.82 8.35
C PRO A 101 10.89 -7.83 8.96
N TYR A 102 10.06 -6.83 8.64
CA TYR A 102 8.71 -6.70 9.18
C TYR A 102 7.74 -7.67 8.50
N PHE A 103 7.83 -7.80 7.17
CA PHE A 103 7.05 -8.78 6.44
C PHE A 103 7.49 -10.21 6.78
N ASP A 104 8.79 -10.48 6.83
CA ASP A 104 9.32 -11.78 7.25
C ASP A 104 8.79 -12.18 8.62
N ALA A 105 8.81 -11.26 9.59
CA ALA A 105 8.25 -11.50 10.91
C ALA A 105 6.74 -11.79 10.85
N PHE A 106 5.96 -10.99 10.13
CA PHE A 106 4.51 -11.18 9.99
C PHE A 106 4.19 -12.55 9.35
N PHE A 107 4.78 -12.87 8.21
CA PHE A 107 4.52 -14.12 7.50
C PHE A 107 5.03 -15.35 8.26
N THR A 108 6.13 -15.23 9.00
CA THR A 108 6.60 -16.34 9.88
C THR A 108 5.61 -16.64 11.00
N HIS A 109 5.02 -15.60 11.61
CA HIS A 109 4.12 -15.77 12.76
C HIS A 109 2.64 -16.00 12.39
N THR A 110 2.34 -16.06 11.10
CA THR A 110 0.97 -16.25 10.58
C THR A 110 0.88 -17.42 9.61
N GLU A 111 1.83 -18.37 9.65
CA GLU A 111 1.80 -19.53 8.78
C GLU A 111 0.59 -20.43 9.10
N PRO A 112 -0.31 -20.67 8.14
CA PRO A 112 -1.52 -21.45 8.39
C PRO A 112 -1.16 -22.92 8.55
N SER A 113 -1.69 -23.54 9.60
CA SER A 113 -1.50 -24.97 9.88
C SER A 113 -2.51 -25.86 9.15
N ASN A 114 -3.62 -25.30 8.68
CA ASN A 114 -4.72 -26.01 8.05
C ASN A 114 -5.49 -25.13 7.06
N TRP A 115 -6.43 -25.74 6.34
CA TRP A 115 -7.25 -25.07 5.33
C TRP A 115 -8.01 -23.85 5.87
N VAL A 116 -8.66 -23.98 7.03
CA VAL A 116 -9.49 -22.91 7.59
C VAL A 116 -8.65 -21.70 7.97
N GLU A 117 -7.46 -21.93 8.53
CA GLU A 117 -6.50 -20.85 8.80
C GLU A 117 -6.01 -20.18 7.50
N ALA A 118 -5.76 -20.95 6.45
CA ALA A 118 -5.35 -20.40 5.16
C ALA A 118 -6.45 -19.53 4.52
N GLN A 119 -7.71 -19.98 4.57
CA GLN A 119 -8.85 -19.19 4.08
C GLN A 119 -9.12 -17.98 4.96
N THR A 120 -8.95 -18.09 6.28
CA THR A 120 -9.06 -16.95 7.20
C THR A 120 -7.99 -15.89 6.90
N PHE A 121 -6.76 -16.32 6.61
CA PHE A 121 -5.67 -15.43 6.23
C PHE A 121 -6.01 -14.68 4.92
N HIS A 122 -6.52 -15.37 3.90
CA HIS A 122 -6.95 -14.70 2.67
C HIS A 122 -8.12 -13.74 2.91
N TYR A 123 -9.19 -14.18 3.58
CA TYR A 123 -10.36 -13.33 3.83
C TYR A 123 -10.01 -12.03 4.56
N VAL A 124 -9.24 -12.12 5.66
CA VAL A 124 -8.82 -10.93 6.41
C VAL A 124 -7.81 -10.10 5.61
N GLY A 125 -6.87 -10.77 4.94
CA GLY A 125 -5.82 -10.12 4.15
C GLY A 125 -6.37 -9.34 2.97
N ASP A 126 -7.31 -9.91 2.22
CA ASP A 126 -7.85 -9.31 1.00
C ASP A 126 -8.65 -8.04 1.31
N ALA A 127 -9.49 -8.05 2.35
CA ALA A 127 -10.19 -6.85 2.79
C ALA A 127 -9.21 -5.74 3.22
N LEU A 128 -8.20 -6.10 4.01
CA LEU A 128 -7.19 -5.14 4.48
C LEU A 128 -6.36 -4.56 3.33
N VAL A 129 -5.96 -5.39 2.37
CA VAL A 129 -5.19 -4.97 1.19
C VAL A 129 -6.02 -4.08 0.29
N SER A 130 -7.30 -4.40 0.07
CA SER A 130 -8.20 -3.58 -0.74
C SER A 130 -8.42 -2.20 -0.12
N ASP A 131 -8.74 -2.14 1.18
CA ASP A 131 -8.90 -0.87 1.91
C ASP A 131 -7.61 -0.03 1.90
N PHE A 132 -6.46 -0.69 2.08
CA PHE A 132 -5.16 -0.03 2.03
C PHE A 132 -4.83 0.50 0.64
N ALA A 133 -5.15 -0.25 -0.43
CA ALA A 133 -4.97 0.20 -1.80
C ALA A 133 -5.81 1.45 -2.10
N ASP A 134 -7.08 1.48 -1.67
CA ASP A 134 -7.95 2.64 -1.81
C ASP A 134 -7.41 3.88 -1.08
N ALA A 135 -6.83 3.69 0.10
CA ALA A 135 -6.18 4.76 0.85
C ALA A 135 -4.89 5.26 0.17
N LEU A 136 -4.14 4.38 -0.50
CA LEU A 136 -2.88 4.73 -1.18
C LEU A 136 -3.09 5.42 -2.53
N ILE A 137 -4.09 5.01 -3.32
CA ILE A 137 -4.29 5.48 -4.70
C ILE A 137 -4.22 7.01 -4.85
N PRO A 138 -4.85 7.84 -3.98
CA PRO A 138 -4.78 9.31 -4.10
C PRO A 138 -3.39 9.91 -3.83
N LEU A 139 -2.48 9.14 -3.23
CA LEU A 139 -1.14 9.57 -2.82
C LEU A 139 -0.04 9.19 -3.83
N LEU A 140 -0.37 8.32 -4.79
CA LEU A 140 0.58 7.78 -5.76
C LEU A 140 0.63 8.61 -7.05
N ASP A 141 1.74 8.52 -7.77
CA ASP A 141 1.78 8.99 -9.15
C ASP A 141 0.81 8.18 -10.02
N ARG A 142 0.36 8.76 -11.14
CA ARG A 142 -0.67 8.16 -12.00
C ARG A 142 -0.37 6.70 -12.37
N VAL A 143 0.86 6.37 -12.73
CA VAL A 143 1.19 5.01 -13.20
C VAL A 143 1.15 4.03 -12.03
N SER A 144 1.74 4.41 -10.90
CA SER A 144 1.72 3.58 -9.69
C SER A 144 0.29 3.39 -9.14
N ALA A 145 -0.55 4.42 -9.19
CA ALA A 145 -1.96 4.34 -8.80
C ALA A 145 -2.76 3.34 -9.65
N GLU A 146 -2.55 3.33 -10.98
CA GLU A 146 -3.21 2.36 -11.86
C GLU A 146 -2.70 0.93 -11.62
N VAL A 147 -1.40 0.75 -11.39
CA VAL A 147 -0.80 -0.54 -11.04
C VAL A 147 -1.38 -1.07 -9.73
N VAL A 148 -1.42 -0.24 -8.68
CA VAL A 148 -1.99 -0.60 -7.38
C VAL A 148 -3.47 -0.92 -7.48
N ARG A 149 -4.25 -0.10 -8.21
CA ARG A 149 -5.68 -0.36 -8.45
C ARG A 149 -5.90 -1.70 -9.15
N GLY A 150 -5.14 -1.98 -10.21
CA GLY A 150 -5.28 -3.21 -10.99
C GLY A 150 -4.86 -4.47 -10.23
N ALA A 151 -3.78 -4.39 -9.44
CA ALA A 151 -3.28 -5.53 -8.68
C ALA A 151 -4.04 -5.76 -7.37
N LEU A 152 -4.44 -4.71 -6.66
CA LEU A 152 -4.89 -4.79 -5.26
C LEU A 152 -6.35 -4.41 -5.05
N GLY A 153 -6.95 -3.61 -5.95
CA GLY A 153 -8.24 -2.94 -5.69
C GLY A 153 -9.50 -3.75 -5.98
N ASN A 154 -9.41 -5.00 -6.45
CA ASN A 154 -10.59 -5.85 -6.65
C ASN A 154 -10.30 -7.29 -6.21
N ARG A 155 -10.44 -7.53 -4.90
CA ARG A 155 -10.24 -8.84 -4.27
C ARG A 155 -11.54 -9.46 -3.73
N GLU A 156 -12.70 -8.83 -3.89
CA GLU A 156 -13.99 -9.35 -3.39
C GLU A 156 -14.35 -10.73 -3.98
N ASP A 157 -13.94 -11.00 -5.22
CA ASP A 157 -14.17 -12.29 -5.89
C ASP A 157 -13.46 -13.48 -5.20
N GLN A 158 -12.54 -13.24 -4.26
CA GLN A 158 -11.83 -14.30 -3.52
C GLN A 158 -12.69 -14.93 -2.41
N GLU A 159 -13.79 -14.29 -2.02
CA GLU A 159 -14.52 -14.63 -0.78
C GLU A 159 -15.52 -15.80 -0.92
N THR A 160 -15.68 -16.38 -2.11
CA THR A 160 -16.92 -17.10 -2.47
C THR A 160 -16.81 -18.65 -2.50
N PHE A 161 -15.72 -19.28 -2.06
CA PHE A 161 -15.57 -20.75 -2.19
C PHE A 161 -15.08 -21.50 -0.95
#